data_AF-A0A7W1WVB9-F1
#
_entry.id   AF-A0A7W1WVB9-F1
#
_cell.length_a   1.000
_cell.length_b   1.000
_cell.length_c   1.000
_cell.angle_alpha   90.00
_cell.angle_beta   90.00
_cell.angle_gamma   90.00
#
_symmetry.space_group_name_H-M   'P 1'
#
loop_
_entity.id
_entity.type
_entity.pdbx_description
1 polymer ?
#
loop_
_entity_poly.entity_id
_entity_poly.type
_entity_poly.pdbx_seq_one_letter_code
_entity_poly.pdbx_strand_id
1 'polypeptide(L)'
;AMEDALYEIASMRLFAGLSLDKAIPDHTTILKFRHLLERHGLARQVFQEVSQWLSEAGVLLKEGSLVDATIIEAPSSTKNKTGERDPEMHQTKK
;
A
#
# COMPACT_ATOMS: atom_id res chain seq x y z
N ALA A 1 -9.64 1.48 1.13
CA ALA A 1 -8.51 2.43 1.04
C ALA A 1 -7.62 2.13 -0.16
N MET A 2 -6.77 1.08 -0.14
CA MET A 2 -5.88 0.77 -1.28
C MET A 2 -6.62 0.16 -2.48
N GLU A 3 -7.60 -0.73 -2.24
CA GLU A 3 -8.46 -1.26 -3.30
C GLU A 3 -9.15 -0.12 -4.06
N ASP A 4 -9.82 0.77 -3.32
CA ASP A 4 -10.49 1.96 -3.87
C ASP A 4 -9.52 2.84 -4.66
N ALA A 5 -8.30 3.08 -4.15
CA ALA A 5 -7.29 3.85 -4.86
C ALA A 5 -6.86 3.22 -6.20
N LEU A 6 -6.75 1.89 -6.28
CA LEU A 6 -6.44 1.20 -7.53
C LEU A 6 -7.59 1.26 -8.54
N TYR A 7 -8.84 1.33 -8.06
CA TYR A 7 -10.02 1.52 -8.90
C TYR A 7 -10.16 2.96 -9.38
N GLU A 8 -10.12 3.93 -8.47
CA GLU A 8 -10.48 5.33 -8.72
C GLU A 8 -9.32 6.16 -9.30
N ILE A 9 -8.07 5.88 -8.89
CA ILE A 9 -6.92 6.72 -9.25
C ILE A 9 -6.12 6.07 -10.38
N ALA A 10 -6.23 6.65 -11.57
CA ALA A 10 -5.56 6.12 -12.76
C ALA A 10 -4.03 6.03 -12.63
N SER A 11 -3.39 7.01 -11.97
CA SER A 11 -1.94 7.00 -11.75
C SER A 11 -1.50 5.86 -10.83
N MET A 12 -2.25 5.55 -9.77
CA MET A 12 -1.98 4.39 -8.89
C MET A 12 -2.11 3.08 -9.63
N ARG A 13 -3.13 2.95 -10.48
CA ARG A 13 -3.34 1.76 -11.30
C ARG A 13 -2.23 1.55 -12.32
N LEU A 14 -1.83 2.63 -13.01
CA LEU A 14 -0.71 2.61 -13.97
C LEU A 14 0.61 2.27 -13.26
N PHE A 15 0.87 2.86 -12.09
CA PHE A 15 2.04 2.57 -11.28
C PHE A 15 2.12 1.08 -10.89
N ALA A 16 0.99 0.48 -10.53
CA ALA A 16 0.91 -0.94 -10.21
C ALA A 16 0.92 -1.87 -11.45
N GLY A 17 0.99 -1.32 -12.67
CA GLY A 17 0.90 -2.09 -13.91
C GLY A 17 -0.44 -2.78 -14.12
N LEU A 18 -1.49 -2.27 -13.49
CA LEU A 18 -2.85 -2.81 -13.56
C LEU A 18 -3.66 -2.10 -14.64
N SER A 19 -4.73 -2.76 -15.08
CA SER A 19 -5.59 -2.27 -16.15
C SER A 19 -7.04 -2.70 -15.88
N LEU A 20 -8.02 -1.89 -16.30
CA LEU A 20 -9.45 -2.11 -16.00
C LEU A 20 -10.08 -3.25 -16.82
N ASP A 21 -9.37 -3.76 -17.83
CA ASP A 21 -9.73 -4.98 -18.57
C ASP A 21 -9.47 -6.25 -17.74
N LYS A 22 -8.71 -6.15 -16.64
CA LYS A 22 -8.40 -7.25 -15.73
C LYS A 22 -8.95 -6.96 -14.34
N ALA A 23 -9.13 -8.01 -13.55
CA ALA A 23 -9.57 -7.88 -12.17
C ALA A 23 -8.55 -7.06 -11.36
N ILE A 24 -9.01 -5.96 -10.76
CA ILE A 24 -8.23 -5.21 -9.79
C ILE A 24 -8.21 -6.02 -8.48
N PRO A 25 -7.05 -6.12 -7.80
CA PRO A 25 -6.95 -6.81 -6.52
C PRO A 25 -7.93 -6.28 -5.48
N ASP A 26 -8.73 -7.16 -4.91
CA ASP A 26 -9.64 -6.85 -3.81
C ASP A 26 -8.87 -6.66 -2.49
N HIS A 27 -9.58 -6.20 -1.45
CA HIS A 27 -9.01 -5.97 -0.13
C HIS A 27 -8.28 -7.21 0.44
N THR A 28 -8.80 -8.41 0.16
CA THR A 28 -8.22 -9.65 0.68
C THR A 28 -6.92 -10.03 -0.03
N THR A 29 -6.82 -9.76 -1.33
CA THR A 29 -5.62 -9.99 -2.13
C THR A 29 -4.51 -9.03 -1.74
N ILE A 30 -4.83 -7.73 -1.58
CA ILE A 30 -3.88 -6.72 -1.09
C ILE A 30 -3.35 -7.09 0.30
N LEU A 31 -4.24 -7.55 1.19
CA LEU A 31 -3.86 -7.99 2.52
C LEU A 31 -2.91 -9.20 2.51
N LYS A 32 -3.19 -10.22 1.68
CA LYS A 32 -2.31 -11.38 1.54
C LYS A 32 -0.94 -11.00 0.99
N PHE A 33 -0.90 -10.05 0.05
CA PHE A 33 0.35 -9.53 -0.49
C PHE A 33 1.19 -8.82 0.59
N ARG A 34 0.56 -7.98 1.41
CA ARG A 34 1.25 -7.36 2.57
C ARG A 34 1.85 -8.42 3.49
N HIS A 35 1.06 -9.43 3.88
CA HIS A 35 1.53 -10.52 4.75
C HIS A 35 2.68 -11.31 4.13
N LEU A 36 2.68 -11.49 2.81
CA LEU A 36 3.78 -12.12 2.10
C LEU A 36 5.07 -11.28 2.23
N LEU A 37 4.99 -9.96 2.00
CA LEU A 37 6.14 -9.07 2.15
C LEU A 37 6.67 -9.04 3.58
N GLU A 38 5.78 -8.97 4.58
CA GLU A 38 6.15 -8.97 6.00
C GLU A 38 6.83 -10.28 6.41
N ARG A 39 6.26 -11.43 6.01
CA ARG A 39 6.83 -12.75 6.30
C ARG A 39 8.27 -12.90 5.78
N HIS A 40 8.57 -12.27 4.65
CA HIS A 40 9.89 -12.32 4.04
C HIS A 40 10.77 -11.11 4.38
N GLY A 41 10.30 -10.17 5.21
CA GLY A 41 11.04 -8.96 5.55
C GLY A 41 11.29 -8.02 4.37
N LEU A 42 10.55 -8.19 3.27
CA LEU A 42 10.78 -7.49 2.00
C LEU A 42 10.16 -6.09 1.98
N ALA A 43 9.13 -5.83 2.78
CA ALA A 43 8.43 -4.55 2.76
C ALA A 43 9.38 -3.37 2.96
N ARG A 44 10.27 -3.46 3.96
CA ARG A 44 11.25 -2.40 4.27
C ARG A 44 12.34 -2.30 3.21
N GLN A 45 12.82 -3.42 2.70
CA GLN A 45 13.88 -3.48 1.70
C GLN A 45 13.42 -2.85 0.38
N VAL A 46 12.25 -3.25 -0.11
CA VAL A 46 11.64 -2.69 -1.33
C VAL A 46 11.39 -1.19 -1.17
N PHE A 47 10.86 -0.76 -0.02
CA PHE A 47 10.63 0.67 0.24
C PHE A 47 11.93 1.49 0.25
N GLN A 48 12.99 0.95 0.85
CA GLN A 48 14.31 1.60 0.86
C GLN A 48 14.89 1.72 -0.54
N GLU A 49 14.82 0.64 -1.34
CA GLU A 49 15.32 0.62 -2.71
C GLU A 49 14.59 1.65 -3.59
N VAL A 50 13.26 1.69 -3.51
CA VAL A 50 12.45 2.67 -4.24
C VAL A 50 12.76 4.09 -3.77
N SER A 51 12.91 4.30 -2.46
CA SER A 51 13.29 5.62 -1.92
C SER A 51 14.67 6.07 -2.38
N GLN A 52 15.62 5.14 -2.48
CA GLN A 52 16.96 5.42 -2.98
C GLN A 52 16.91 5.79 -4.46
N TRP A 53 16.21 5.00 -5.28
CA TRP A 53 16.03 5.29 -6.70
C TRP A 53 15.36 6.65 -6.93
N LEU A 54 14.33 6.99 -6.16
CA LEU A 54 13.68 8.31 -6.21
C LEU A 54 14.64 9.44 -5.78
N SER A 55 15.52 9.17 -4.81
CA SER A 55 16.55 10.13 -4.39
C SER A 55 17.58 10.37 -5.49
N GLU A 56 18.05 9.30 -6.14
CA GLU A 56 19.02 9.36 -7.23
C GLU A 56 18.44 10.04 -8.48
N ALA A 57 17.15 9.82 -8.76
CA ALA A 57 16.42 10.51 -9.82
C ALA A 57 16.12 11.99 -9.50
N GLY A 58 16.50 12.49 -8.32
CA GLY A 58 16.29 13.89 -7.90
C GLY A 58 14.82 14.24 -7.64
N VAL A 59 13.94 13.25 -7.58
CA VAL A 59 12.49 13.42 -7.34
C VAL A 59 12.12 13.25 -5.87
N LEU A 60 13.04 12.77 -5.03
CA LEU A 60 12.90 12.77 -3.57
C LEU A 60 13.68 13.96 -2.97
N LEU A 61 12.97 15.05 -2.65
CA LEU A 61 13.55 16.20 -1.97
C LEU A 61 13.50 15.97 -0.45
N LYS A 62 14.67 15.91 0.19
CA LYS A 62 14.81 15.81 1.65
C LYS A 62 14.98 17.20 2.26
N GLU A 63 14.10 17.51 3.21
CA GLU A 63 13.95 18.73 4.02
C GLU A 63 13.46 19.99 3.27
N GLY A 64 12.20 20.36 3.55
CA GLY A 64 11.59 21.65 3.16
C GLY A 64 10.57 21.60 2.02
N SER A 65 10.41 20.48 1.32
CA SER A 65 9.43 20.33 0.25
C SER A 65 8.31 19.37 0.64
N LEU A 66 7.07 19.87 0.59
CA LEU A 66 5.84 19.11 0.81
C LEU A 66 5.68 18.12 -0.36
N VAL A 67 6.08 16.87 -0.16
CA VAL A 67 5.63 15.78 -1.03
C VAL A 67 4.15 15.60 -0.74
N ASP A 68 3.28 15.69 -1.76
CA ASP A 68 1.88 15.24 -1.66
C ASP A 68 1.86 13.70 -1.64
N ALA A 69 2.48 13.13 -0.60
CA ALA A 69 2.44 11.72 -0.31
C ALA A 69 1.15 11.50 0.47
N THR A 70 0.07 11.19 -0.25
CA THR A 70 -1.08 10.57 0.41
C THR A 70 -0.60 9.20 0.90
N ILE A 71 -0.20 9.12 2.17
CA ILE A 71 0.07 7.85 2.86
C ILE A 71 -1.29 7.16 2.98
N ILE A 72 -1.54 6.20 2.09
CA ILE A 72 -2.72 5.35 2.19
C ILE A 72 -2.43 4.36 3.31
N GLU A 73 -2.88 4.66 4.52
CA GLU A 73 -2.85 3.73 5.64
C GLU A 73 -3.63 2.47 5.25
N ALA A 74 -2.91 1.34 5.16
CA ALA A 74 -3.54 0.04 4.97
C ALA A 74 -3.97 -0.47 6.35
N PRO A 75 -5.28 -0.64 6.62
CA PRO A 75 -5.75 -1.09 7.92
C PRO A 75 -5.06 -2.40 8.32
N SER A 76 -4.69 -2.48 9.59
CA SER A 76 -4.11 -3.69 10.18
C SER A 76 -5.10 -4.86 10.09
N SER A 77 -4.55 -6.06 9.96
CA SER A 77 -5.33 -7.26 9.65
C SER A 77 -6.15 -7.72 10.85
N THR A 78 -7.46 -7.95 10.67
CA THR A 78 -8.30 -8.61 11.69
C THR A 78 -8.01 -10.09 11.92
N LYS A 79 -7.18 -10.70 11.07
CA LYS A 79 -6.86 -12.13 11.13
C LYS A 79 -5.37 -12.29 11.41
N ASN A 80 -4.97 -11.84 12.59
CA ASN A 80 -3.74 -12.28 13.23
C ASN A 80 -3.89 -13.77 13.63
N LYS A 81 -2.78 -14.48 13.80
CA LYS A 81 -2.79 -15.90 14.23
C LYS A 81 -3.47 -16.12 15.58
N THR A 82 -3.59 -15.06 16.38
CA THR A 82 -4.25 -15.01 17.69
C THR A 82 -5.77 -14.89 17.61
N GLY A 83 -6.34 -14.58 16.42
CA GLY A 83 -7.79 -14.47 16.24
C GLY A 83 -8.42 -13.23 16.89
N GLU A 84 -7.60 -12.26 17.30
CA GLU A 84 -8.04 -11.06 18.00
C GLU A 84 -8.19 -9.89 17.03
N ARG A 85 -9.30 -9.16 17.18
CA ARG A 85 -9.59 -7.99 16.36
C ARG A 85 -8.62 -6.86 16.74
N ASP A 86 -7.96 -6.30 15.74
CA ASP A 86 -7.09 -5.15 15.92
C ASP A 86 -7.90 -3.92 16.41
N PRO A 87 -7.48 -3.26 17.50
CA PRO A 87 -8.23 -2.18 18.13
C PRO A 87 -8.44 -0.96 17.22
N GLU A 88 -7.62 -0.76 16.19
CA GLU A 88 -7.81 0.33 15.21
C GLU A 88 -8.83 -0.02 14.11
N MET A 89 -9.33 -1.25 14.07
CA MET A 89 -10.21 -1.69 13.00
C MET A 89 -11.69 -1.34 13.26
N HIS A 90 -12.13 -0.19 12.75
CA HIS A 90 -13.55 0.20 12.75
C HIS A 90 -14.28 -0.29 11.49
N GLN A 91 -15.45 -0.92 11.69
CA GLN A 91 -16.35 -1.32 10.61
C GLN A 91 -17.00 -0.05 10.05
N THR A 92 -16.62 0.36 8.85
CA THR A 92 -17.41 1.35 8.12
C THR A 92 -18.70 0.69 7.66
N LYS A 93 -19.79 1.11 8.27
CA LYS A 93 -21.15 0.70 7.90
C LYS A 93 -21.44 1.32 6.53
N LYS A 94 -21.83 0.50 5.54
CA LYS A 94 -22.45 0.99 4.31
C LYS A 94 -23.80 1.62 4.62
#